data_AF-A0AAD9CMR6-F1
#
_entry.id   AF-A0AAD9CMR6-F1
#
_cell.length_a   1.000
_cell.length_b   1.000
_cell.length_c   1.000
_cell.angle_alpha   90.00
_cell.angle_beta   90.00
_cell.angle_gamma   90.00
#
_symmetry.space_group_name_H-M   'P 1'
#
loop_
_entity.id
_entity.type
_entity.pdbx_description
1 polymer ?
#
loop_
_entity_poly.entity_id
_entity_poly.type
_entity_poly.pdbx_seq_one_letter_code
_entity_poly.pdbx_strand_id
1 'polypeptide(L)'
;MKNPVLLTRPVYEQHTSTHLAEKLQEAVAEYKLEKPKTIAVTTDNARNIVNAVSEAGLGPQIGCFAHTYNQVSRLLGKIRRAVSFFHHSTTAAHILEQKQEMLHLPKHRLINDVATRWNSSYEMVERYLEQQSPVYSALSALKNKDIANLTVQEVRVAENLIEIMKPLKTVTTILNTETAPSVSMILPLKTMILKSMEQNDEDTPTVREVKHAIRENLQKRYSDAGLQDFLHKCTALDPRFKTLPHLDRACHLRINEDLIVPEVLSRAETVCINLILWVRPQRLQASPATTSQATSLPATAESAPPPFQRGQPWKNFLAHFLNLAKVTSLI
;
A
#
# COMPACT_ATOMS: atom_id res chain seq x y z
N MET A 1 20.58 -26.47 1.18
CA MET A 1 19.72 -26.66 2.38
C MET A 1 19.16 -28.06 2.31
N LYS A 2 19.20 -28.84 3.40
CA LYS A 2 18.55 -30.17 3.46
C LYS A 2 17.26 -30.00 4.24
N ASN A 3 16.13 -30.44 3.66
CA ASN A 3 14.82 -30.41 4.31
C ASN A 3 14.39 -31.86 4.61
N PRO A 4 14.84 -32.45 5.74
CA PRO A 4 14.44 -33.80 6.10
C PRO A 4 12.97 -33.79 6.53
N VAL A 5 12.19 -34.72 5.98
CA VAL A 5 10.88 -35.04 6.55
C VAL A 5 11.14 -35.75 7.87
N LEU A 6 10.80 -35.11 8.98
CA LEU A 6 10.89 -35.75 10.30
C LEU A 6 9.83 -36.85 10.39
N LEU A 7 8.56 -36.50 10.18
CA LEU A 7 7.47 -37.41 10.47
C LEU A 7 6.27 -37.18 9.54
N THR A 8 5.55 -38.25 9.20
CA THR A 8 4.21 -38.21 8.59
C THR A 8 3.34 -39.19 9.34
N ARG A 9 2.24 -38.72 9.93
CA ARG A 9 1.33 -39.57 10.70
C ARG A 9 -0.10 -39.43 10.20
N PRO A 10 -0.82 -40.54 10.01
CA PRO A 10 -2.25 -40.49 9.80
C PRO A 10 -2.93 -40.08 11.11
N VAL A 11 -3.88 -39.14 11.04
CA VAL A 11 -4.72 -38.74 12.16
C VAL A 11 -6.13 -39.22 11.84
N TYR A 12 -6.60 -40.24 12.56
CA TYR A 12 -7.91 -40.87 12.34
C TYR A 12 -9.03 -40.29 13.22
N GLU A 13 -8.67 -39.48 14.20
CA GLU A 13 -9.61 -38.86 15.13
C GLU A 13 -9.95 -37.42 14.70
N GLN A 14 -10.78 -36.73 15.49
CA GLN A 14 -11.14 -35.35 15.21
C GLN A 14 -9.90 -34.44 15.24
N HIS A 15 -9.76 -33.59 14.22
CA HIS A 15 -8.68 -32.61 14.10
C HIS A 15 -8.89 -31.40 15.04
N THR A 16 -9.10 -31.64 16.33
CA THR A 16 -9.16 -30.59 17.36
C THR A 16 -7.77 -30.01 17.62
N SER A 17 -7.69 -28.80 18.18
CA SER A 17 -6.40 -28.18 18.51
C SER A 17 -5.61 -28.98 19.54
N THR A 18 -6.29 -29.54 20.54
CA THR A 18 -5.70 -30.35 21.61
C THR A 18 -5.00 -31.60 21.09
N HIS A 19 -5.69 -32.40 20.27
CA HIS A 19 -5.09 -33.62 19.71
C HIS A 19 -3.93 -33.24 18.78
N LEU A 20 -4.09 -32.24 17.91
CA LEU A 20 -2.98 -31.79 17.06
C LEU A 20 -1.78 -31.32 17.90
N ALA A 21 -2.00 -30.69 19.06
CA ALA A 21 -0.93 -30.28 19.98
C ALA A 21 -0.18 -31.47 20.58
N GLU A 22 -0.91 -32.50 21.03
CA GLU A 22 -0.31 -33.76 21.52
C GLU A 22 0.57 -34.39 20.44
N LYS A 23 0.10 -34.46 19.19
CA LYS A 23 0.91 -35.02 18.09
C LYS A 23 2.15 -34.20 17.78
N LEU A 24 2.09 -32.87 17.90
CA LEU A 24 3.26 -32.01 17.78
C LEU A 24 4.27 -32.24 18.92
N GLN A 25 3.79 -32.42 20.15
CA GLN A 25 4.65 -32.71 21.31
C GLN A 25 5.29 -34.10 21.21
N GLU A 26 4.53 -35.11 20.78
CA GLU A 26 5.04 -36.46 20.52
C GLU A 26 6.18 -36.43 19.49
N ALA A 27 6.02 -35.67 18.39
CA ALA A 27 7.05 -35.53 17.37
C ALA A 27 8.32 -34.86 17.91
N VAL A 28 8.18 -33.79 18.72
CA VAL A 28 9.30 -33.10 19.35
C VAL A 28 10.06 -34.02 20.31
N ALA A 29 9.32 -34.83 21.09
CA ALA A 29 9.90 -35.78 22.03
C ALA A 29 10.59 -36.96 21.33
N GLU A 30 9.97 -37.53 20.30
CA GLU A 30 10.50 -38.67 19.53
C GLU A 30 11.86 -38.34 18.90
N TYR A 31 11.98 -37.15 18.32
CA TYR A 31 13.22 -36.69 17.68
C TYR A 31 14.18 -36.01 18.65
N LYS A 32 13.85 -35.98 19.95
CA LYS A 32 14.65 -35.36 21.02
C LYS A 32 15.13 -33.96 20.63
N LEU A 33 14.22 -33.16 20.08
CA LEU A 33 14.53 -31.79 19.66
C LEU A 33 14.74 -30.93 20.92
N GLU A 34 16.00 -30.76 21.31
CA GLU A 34 16.38 -29.93 22.45
C GLU A 34 15.97 -28.47 22.19
N LYS A 35 15.41 -27.80 23.21
CA LYS A 35 14.84 -26.45 23.12
C LYS A 35 15.79 -25.38 23.68
N PRO A 36 16.81 -24.89 22.94
CA PRO A 36 17.56 -23.70 23.38
C PRO A 36 16.77 -22.40 23.14
N LYS A 37 15.86 -22.40 22.14
CA LYS A 37 14.89 -21.35 21.80
C LYS A 37 13.63 -22.04 21.24
N THR A 38 12.47 -21.40 21.35
CA THR A 38 11.19 -21.95 20.89
C THR A 38 11.25 -22.37 19.42
N ILE A 39 10.61 -23.51 19.06
CA ILE A 39 10.60 -24.03 17.69
C ILE A 39 9.54 -23.27 16.89
N ALA A 40 9.96 -22.55 15.84
CA ALA A 40 9.04 -21.91 14.90
C ALA A 40 8.30 -22.98 14.07
N VAL A 41 6.98 -22.82 13.93
CA VAL A 41 6.13 -23.80 13.21
C VAL A 41 5.39 -23.12 12.08
N THR A 42 5.60 -23.58 10.84
CA THR A 42 4.85 -23.10 9.69
C THR A 42 3.59 -23.95 9.47
N THR A 43 2.41 -23.34 9.39
CA THR A 43 1.13 -24.05 9.20
C THR A 43 0.33 -23.48 8.04
N ASP A 44 -0.68 -24.20 7.54
CA ASP A 44 -1.58 -23.75 6.47
C ASP A 44 -2.63 -22.72 6.91
N ASN A 45 -2.45 -22.13 8.10
CA ASN A 45 -3.37 -21.17 8.73
C ASN A 45 -4.74 -21.72 9.16
N ALA A 46 -4.97 -23.04 9.12
CA ALA A 46 -6.20 -23.60 9.68
C ALA A 46 -6.27 -23.36 11.21
N ARG A 47 -7.45 -22.94 11.71
CA ARG A 47 -7.59 -22.44 13.09
C ARG A 47 -7.20 -23.50 14.14
N ASN A 48 -7.57 -24.75 13.89
CA ASN A 48 -7.22 -25.88 14.74
C ASN A 48 -5.71 -26.07 14.87
N ILE A 49 -4.95 -26.06 13.77
CA ILE A 49 -3.49 -26.24 13.82
C ILE A 49 -2.77 -25.00 14.35
N VAL A 50 -3.28 -23.79 14.09
CA VAL A 50 -2.73 -22.56 14.67
C VAL A 50 -2.84 -22.59 16.20
N ASN A 51 -4.01 -22.94 16.72
CA ASN A 51 -4.23 -23.09 18.17
C ASN A 51 -3.38 -24.23 18.75
N ALA A 52 -3.28 -25.35 18.03
CA ALA A 52 -2.46 -26.49 18.44
C ALA A 52 -0.99 -26.15 18.64
N VAL A 53 -0.41 -25.28 17.79
CA VAL A 53 0.98 -24.82 17.94
C VAL A 53 1.17 -24.08 19.27
N SER A 54 0.23 -23.22 19.62
CA SER A 54 0.25 -22.49 20.90
C SER A 54 0.07 -23.44 22.08
N GLU A 55 -0.91 -24.36 22.01
CA GLU A 55 -1.17 -25.37 23.05
C GLU A 55 0.01 -26.33 23.24
N ALA A 56 0.75 -26.65 22.17
CA ALA A 56 1.94 -27.48 22.21
C ALA A 56 3.15 -26.78 22.87
N GLY A 57 3.05 -25.49 23.20
CA GLY A 57 4.17 -24.68 23.69
C GLY A 57 5.27 -24.50 22.64
N LEU A 58 4.87 -24.44 21.36
CA LEU A 58 5.74 -24.18 20.22
C LEU A 58 5.50 -22.74 19.72
N GLY A 59 6.50 -22.16 19.06
CA GLY A 59 6.38 -20.79 18.56
C GLY A 59 7.69 -20.17 18.07
N PRO A 60 7.63 -19.12 17.25
CA PRO A 60 6.41 -18.49 16.73
C PRO A 60 5.67 -19.37 15.71
N GLN A 61 4.34 -19.26 15.65
CA GLN A 61 3.56 -19.79 14.53
C GLN A 61 3.78 -18.87 13.32
N ILE A 62 4.09 -19.47 12.18
CA ILE A 62 4.30 -18.79 10.91
C ILE A 62 3.23 -19.30 9.94
N GLY A 63 2.46 -18.40 9.36
CA GLY A 63 1.50 -18.79 8.34
C GLY A 63 2.18 -19.14 7.02
N CYS A 64 1.66 -20.16 6.32
CA CYS A 64 2.18 -20.57 5.03
C CYS A 64 1.78 -19.54 3.96
N PHE A 65 2.74 -18.69 3.58
CA PHE A 65 2.56 -17.69 2.52
C PHE A 65 1.99 -18.29 1.23
N ALA A 66 2.45 -19.49 0.83
CA ALA A 66 1.97 -20.15 -0.38
C ALA A 66 0.48 -20.52 -0.28
N HIS A 67 -0.01 -20.90 0.91
CA HIS A 67 -1.42 -21.21 1.11
C HIS A 67 -2.27 -19.94 0.98
N THR A 68 -1.87 -18.88 1.66
CA THR A 68 -2.55 -17.57 1.60
C THR A 68 -2.56 -17.00 0.19
N TYR A 69 -1.41 -17.02 -0.51
CA TYR A 69 -1.32 -16.58 -1.90
C TYR A 69 -2.26 -17.39 -2.80
N ASN A 70 -2.25 -18.72 -2.68
CA ASN A 70 -3.10 -19.59 -3.47
C ASN A 70 -4.58 -19.34 -3.21
N GLN A 71 -4.97 -19.06 -1.96
CA GLN A 71 -6.33 -18.71 -1.60
C GLN A 71 -6.78 -17.42 -2.30
N VAL A 72 -5.99 -16.35 -2.21
CA VAL A 72 -6.28 -15.06 -2.87
C VAL A 72 -6.30 -15.22 -4.40
N SER A 73 -5.34 -15.94 -4.97
CA SER A 73 -5.27 -16.19 -6.41
C SER A 73 -6.48 -16.97 -6.93
N ARG A 74 -6.89 -18.02 -6.23
CA ARG A 74 -8.09 -18.82 -6.55
C ARG A 74 -9.37 -17.98 -6.47
N LEU A 75 -9.50 -17.17 -5.42
CA LEU A 75 -10.61 -16.23 -5.24
C LEU A 75 -10.72 -15.25 -6.43
N LEU A 76 -9.61 -14.58 -6.78
CA LEU A 76 -9.59 -13.67 -7.92
C LEU A 76 -9.90 -14.39 -9.23
N GLY A 77 -9.39 -15.62 -9.41
CA GLY A 77 -9.71 -16.45 -10.58
C GLY A 77 -11.20 -16.80 -10.69
N LYS A 78 -11.88 -17.08 -9.58
CA LYS A 78 -13.34 -17.29 -9.56
C LYS A 78 -14.10 -16.04 -9.95
N ILE A 79 -13.75 -14.89 -9.36
CA ILE A 79 -14.38 -13.60 -9.67
C ILE A 79 -14.20 -13.27 -11.15
N ARG A 80 -12.97 -13.38 -11.68
CA ARG A 80 -12.70 -13.14 -13.12
C ARG A 80 -13.56 -13.99 -14.04
N ARG A 81 -13.73 -15.29 -13.75
CA ARG A 81 -14.59 -16.17 -14.54
C ARG A 81 -16.05 -15.72 -14.55
N ALA A 82 -16.59 -15.36 -13.39
CA ALA A 82 -17.94 -14.83 -13.30
C ALA A 82 -18.10 -13.51 -14.09
N VAL A 83 -17.20 -12.54 -13.86
CA VAL A 83 -17.20 -11.26 -14.58
C VAL A 83 -17.10 -11.47 -16.09
N SER A 84 -16.20 -12.35 -16.53
CA SER A 84 -15.97 -12.63 -17.95
C SER A 84 -17.23 -13.21 -18.60
N PHE A 85 -17.93 -14.12 -17.94
CA PHE A 85 -19.18 -14.68 -18.44
C PHE A 85 -20.26 -13.62 -18.69
N PHE A 86 -20.49 -12.72 -17.73
CA PHE A 86 -21.45 -11.62 -17.89
C PHE A 86 -21.02 -10.58 -18.94
N HIS A 87 -19.73 -10.48 -19.25
CA HIS A 87 -19.25 -9.64 -20.35
C HIS A 87 -19.48 -10.26 -21.73
N HIS A 88 -19.26 -11.58 -21.86
CA HIS A 88 -19.33 -12.27 -23.16
C HIS A 88 -20.74 -12.71 -23.56
N SER A 89 -21.67 -12.83 -22.60
CA SER A 89 -23.06 -13.22 -22.88
C SER A 89 -24.01 -12.04 -22.70
N THR A 90 -24.59 -11.57 -23.80
CA THR A 90 -25.63 -10.52 -23.80
C THR A 90 -26.87 -10.97 -23.02
N THR A 91 -27.28 -12.23 -23.15
CA THR A 91 -28.38 -12.82 -22.38
C THR A 91 -28.09 -12.82 -20.89
N ALA A 92 -26.88 -13.22 -20.47
CA ALA A 92 -26.52 -13.21 -19.06
C ALA A 92 -26.45 -11.78 -18.50
N ALA A 93 -25.92 -10.84 -19.28
CA ALA A 93 -25.88 -9.43 -18.92
C ALA A 93 -27.29 -8.85 -18.72
N HIS A 94 -28.22 -9.16 -19.62
CA HIS A 94 -29.61 -8.71 -19.50
C HIS A 94 -30.31 -9.31 -18.27
N ILE A 95 -30.10 -10.60 -18.01
CA ILE A 95 -30.64 -11.25 -16.80
C ILE A 95 -30.04 -10.63 -15.54
N LEU A 96 -28.74 -10.33 -15.51
CA LEU A 96 -28.10 -9.64 -14.40
C LEU A 96 -28.76 -8.28 -14.15
N GLU A 97 -29.00 -7.49 -15.20
CA GLU A 97 -29.67 -6.20 -15.11
C GLU A 97 -31.09 -6.33 -14.55
N GLN A 98 -31.86 -7.33 -14.99
CA GLN A 98 -33.18 -7.63 -14.43
C GLN A 98 -33.09 -7.97 -12.93
N LYS A 99 -32.08 -8.75 -12.52
CA LYS A 99 -31.89 -9.09 -11.10
C LYS A 99 -31.44 -7.88 -10.27
N GLN A 100 -30.64 -6.98 -10.83
CA GLN A 100 -30.28 -5.70 -10.19
C GLN A 100 -31.53 -4.86 -9.94
N GLU A 101 -32.42 -4.75 -10.94
CA GLU A 101 -33.68 -4.02 -10.84
C GLU A 101 -34.63 -4.61 -9.79
N MET A 102 -34.80 -5.95 -9.80
CA MET A 102 -35.62 -6.65 -8.80
C MET A 102 -35.13 -6.46 -7.36
N LEU A 103 -33.82 -6.27 -7.17
CA LEU A 103 -33.20 -6.04 -5.87
C LEU A 103 -33.03 -4.56 -5.54
N HIS A 104 -33.54 -3.65 -6.37
CA HIS A 104 -33.38 -2.20 -6.23
C HIS A 104 -31.91 -1.74 -6.12
N LEU A 105 -31.00 -2.43 -6.80
CA LEU A 105 -29.59 -2.10 -6.87
C LEU A 105 -29.28 -1.28 -8.13
N PRO A 106 -28.22 -0.44 -8.10
CA PRO A 106 -27.73 0.22 -9.29
C PRO A 106 -27.37 -0.81 -10.38
N LYS A 107 -27.75 -0.51 -11.63
CA LYS A 107 -27.52 -1.35 -12.81
C LYS A 107 -26.08 -1.28 -13.32
N HIS A 108 -25.12 -1.49 -12.43
CA HIS A 108 -23.71 -1.39 -12.77
C HIS A 108 -23.23 -2.64 -13.50
N ARG A 109 -22.49 -2.44 -14.60
CA ARG A 109 -21.76 -3.54 -15.24
C ARG A 109 -20.60 -3.98 -14.35
N LEU A 110 -20.33 -5.28 -14.33
CA LEU A 110 -19.14 -5.83 -13.67
C LEU A 110 -17.86 -5.32 -14.36
N ILE A 111 -16.77 -5.19 -13.61
CA ILE A 111 -15.50 -4.63 -14.11
C ILE A 111 -14.49 -5.76 -14.30
N ASN A 112 -13.88 -5.85 -15.48
CA ASN A 112 -12.74 -6.74 -15.71
C ASN A 112 -11.46 -6.12 -15.12
N ASP A 113 -10.62 -6.92 -14.49
CA ASP A 113 -9.30 -6.49 -14.10
C ASP A 113 -8.29 -6.54 -15.27
N VAL A 114 -7.23 -5.77 -15.11
CA VAL A 114 -6.08 -5.68 -15.99
C VAL A 114 -4.87 -6.06 -15.16
N ALA A 115 -4.27 -7.22 -15.44
CA ALA A 115 -3.20 -7.79 -14.63
C ALA A 115 -2.00 -6.86 -14.38
N THR A 116 -1.75 -5.91 -15.29
CA THR A 116 -0.67 -4.91 -15.17
C THR A 116 -1.04 -3.68 -14.35
N ARG A 117 -2.31 -3.51 -13.95
CA ARG A 117 -2.81 -2.34 -13.22
C ARG A 117 -3.53 -2.80 -11.96
N TRP A 118 -2.82 -2.84 -10.84
CA TRP A 118 -3.35 -3.37 -9.58
C TRP A 118 -4.68 -2.77 -9.11
N ASN A 119 -4.91 -1.48 -9.37
CA ASN A 119 -6.16 -0.79 -9.05
C ASN A 119 -7.38 -1.48 -9.69
N SER A 120 -7.21 -2.07 -10.86
CA SER A 120 -8.30 -2.73 -11.58
C SER A 120 -8.74 -4.04 -10.91
N SER A 121 -7.82 -4.77 -10.27
CA SER A 121 -8.20 -5.97 -9.48
C SER A 121 -8.98 -5.56 -8.22
N TYR A 122 -8.61 -4.45 -7.58
CA TYR A 122 -9.38 -3.86 -6.48
C TYR A 122 -10.79 -3.48 -6.95
N GLU A 123 -10.90 -2.69 -8.02
CA GLU A 123 -12.17 -2.22 -8.58
C GLU A 123 -13.08 -3.39 -9.04
N MET A 124 -12.50 -4.45 -9.62
CA MET A 124 -13.23 -5.66 -9.98
C MET A 124 -13.85 -6.34 -8.76
N VAL A 125 -13.06 -6.55 -7.70
CA VAL A 125 -13.54 -7.23 -6.49
C VAL A 125 -14.57 -6.36 -5.77
N GLU A 126 -14.32 -5.06 -5.64
CA GLU A 126 -15.25 -4.10 -5.04
C GLU A 126 -16.60 -4.10 -5.77
N ARG A 127 -16.57 -4.00 -7.11
CA ARG A 127 -17.78 -4.06 -7.94
C ARG A 127 -18.49 -5.40 -7.82
N TYR A 128 -17.73 -6.50 -7.77
CA TYR A 128 -18.32 -7.83 -7.64
C TYR A 128 -19.04 -7.99 -6.31
N LEU A 129 -18.45 -7.53 -5.19
CA LEU A 129 -19.08 -7.58 -3.87
C LEU A 129 -20.35 -6.72 -3.82
N GLU A 130 -20.32 -5.51 -4.38
CA GLU A 130 -21.50 -4.64 -4.53
C GLU A 130 -22.65 -5.37 -5.27
N GLN A 131 -22.31 -6.18 -6.25
CA GLN A 131 -23.26 -6.87 -7.15
C GLN A 131 -23.40 -8.37 -6.84
N GLN A 132 -22.95 -8.83 -5.67
CA GLN A 132 -22.88 -10.26 -5.36
C GLN A 132 -24.26 -10.94 -5.36
N SER A 133 -25.26 -10.32 -4.74
CA SER A 133 -26.62 -10.86 -4.65
C SER A 133 -27.31 -11.01 -6.03
N PRO A 134 -27.30 -9.98 -6.92
CA PRO A 134 -27.85 -10.14 -8.27
C PRO A 134 -27.02 -11.11 -9.12
N VAL A 135 -25.70 -11.16 -8.97
CA VAL A 135 -24.84 -12.16 -9.65
C VAL A 135 -25.22 -13.58 -9.24
N TYR A 136 -25.36 -13.85 -7.94
CA TYR A 136 -25.78 -15.15 -7.43
C TYR A 136 -27.14 -15.57 -8.00
N SER A 137 -28.10 -14.64 -7.98
CA SER A 137 -29.47 -14.86 -8.48
C SER A 137 -29.49 -15.11 -9.99
N ALA A 138 -28.67 -14.38 -10.76
CA ALA A 138 -28.58 -14.52 -12.20
C ALA A 138 -27.93 -15.86 -12.60
N LEU A 139 -26.82 -16.24 -11.96
CA LEU A 139 -26.16 -17.54 -12.20
C LEU A 139 -27.09 -18.70 -11.88
N SER A 140 -27.87 -18.60 -10.80
CA SER A 140 -28.86 -19.61 -10.42
C SER A 140 -29.99 -19.71 -11.45
N ALA A 141 -30.51 -18.58 -11.95
CA ALA A 141 -31.56 -18.56 -12.98
C ALA A 141 -31.08 -19.15 -14.31
N LEU A 142 -29.83 -18.90 -14.68
CA LEU A 142 -29.19 -19.42 -15.88
C LEU A 142 -28.81 -20.91 -15.79
N LYS A 143 -28.91 -21.51 -14.59
CA LYS A 143 -28.49 -22.90 -14.31
C LYS A 143 -27.06 -23.20 -14.75
N ASN A 144 -26.18 -22.20 -14.75
CA ASN A 144 -24.80 -22.36 -15.17
C ASN A 144 -24.00 -23.03 -14.03
N LYS A 145 -23.60 -24.28 -14.24
CA LYS A 145 -22.83 -25.07 -13.26
C LYS A 145 -21.32 -24.85 -13.36
N ASP A 146 -20.84 -24.27 -14.46
CA ASP A 146 -19.41 -24.07 -14.72
C ASP A 146 -18.85 -22.86 -13.94
N ILE A 147 -19.74 -21.95 -13.52
CA ILE A 147 -19.38 -20.75 -12.76
C ILE A 147 -19.85 -20.91 -11.32
N ALA A 148 -18.91 -21.31 -10.46
CA ALA A 148 -19.15 -21.39 -9.05
C ALA A 148 -19.30 -19.99 -8.41
N ASN A 149 -20.36 -19.82 -7.62
CA ASN A 149 -20.48 -18.69 -6.71
C ASN A 149 -19.38 -18.73 -5.63
N LEU A 150 -19.06 -17.56 -5.07
CA LEU A 150 -18.19 -17.49 -3.90
C LEU A 150 -18.86 -18.13 -2.70
N THR A 151 -18.09 -18.92 -1.94
CA THR A 151 -18.51 -19.40 -0.62
C THR A 151 -18.52 -18.26 0.40
N VAL A 152 -19.22 -18.44 1.53
CA VAL A 152 -19.24 -17.44 2.61
C VAL A 152 -17.83 -17.06 3.08
N GLN A 153 -16.90 -18.03 3.14
CA GLN A 153 -15.52 -17.76 3.51
C GLN A 153 -14.76 -16.96 2.44
N GLU A 154 -14.99 -17.26 1.17
CA GLU A 154 -14.40 -16.52 0.05
C GLU A 154 -14.89 -15.08 -0.02
N VAL A 155 -16.17 -14.84 0.28
CA VAL A 155 -16.74 -13.49 0.40
C VAL A 155 -16.04 -12.72 1.52
N ARG A 156 -15.91 -13.31 2.72
CA ARG A 156 -15.20 -12.68 3.84
C ARG A 156 -13.75 -12.35 3.51
N VAL A 157 -13.05 -13.24 2.80
CA VAL A 157 -11.68 -12.97 2.35
C VAL A 157 -11.66 -11.80 1.35
N ALA A 158 -12.61 -11.74 0.41
CA ALA A 158 -12.72 -10.63 -0.53
C ALA A 158 -13.00 -9.29 0.19
N GLU A 159 -13.90 -9.27 1.16
CA GLU A 159 -14.22 -8.09 1.98
C GLU A 159 -12.98 -7.60 2.74
N ASN A 160 -12.28 -8.51 3.42
CA ASN A 160 -11.04 -8.21 4.14
C ASN A 160 -9.96 -7.63 3.19
N LEU A 161 -9.83 -8.18 1.97
CA LEU A 161 -8.86 -7.67 0.99
C LEU A 161 -9.21 -6.25 0.54
N ILE A 162 -10.50 -5.96 0.30
CA ILE A 162 -10.95 -4.61 -0.06
C ILE A 162 -10.65 -3.62 1.07
N GLU A 163 -10.89 -4.01 2.32
CA GLU A 163 -10.59 -3.16 3.46
C GLU A 163 -9.09 -2.82 3.57
N ILE A 164 -8.22 -3.83 3.47
CA ILE A 164 -6.75 -3.65 3.53
C ILE A 164 -6.23 -2.81 2.36
N MET A 165 -6.78 -2.99 1.17
CA MET A 165 -6.29 -2.31 -0.04
C MET A 165 -6.84 -0.89 -0.19
N LYS A 166 -7.94 -0.53 0.50
CA LYS A 166 -8.59 0.78 0.39
C LYS A 166 -7.64 1.95 0.69
N PRO A 167 -6.82 1.96 1.76
CA PRO A 167 -5.84 3.02 2.00
C PRO A 167 -4.88 3.23 0.83
N LEU A 168 -4.39 2.15 0.22
CA LEU A 168 -3.49 2.21 -0.94
C LEU A 168 -4.19 2.84 -2.16
N LYS A 169 -5.46 2.49 -2.38
CA LYS A 169 -6.26 3.02 -3.49
C LYS A 169 -6.51 4.51 -3.32
N THR A 170 -6.85 4.94 -2.11
CA THR A 170 -7.04 6.34 -1.75
C THR A 170 -5.75 7.15 -1.97
N VAL A 171 -4.62 6.68 -1.43
CA VAL A 171 -3.32 7.35 -1.60
C VAL A 171 -2.93 7.48 -3.08
N THR A 172 -3.11 6.41 -3.85
CA THR A 172 -2.79 6.42 -5.28
C THR A 172 -3.68 7.39 -6.04
N THR A 173 -4.96 7.50 -5.67
CA THR A 173 -5.87 8.47 -6.27
C THR A 173 -5.44 9.90 -5.97
N ILE A 174 -5.04 10.19 -4.71
CA ILE A 174 -4.53 11.50 -4.29
C ILE A 174 -3.23 11.85 -5.04
N LEU A 175 -2.28 10.93 -5.12
CA LEU A 175 -0.98 11.16 -5.78
C LEU A 175 -1.08 11.29 -7.30
N ASN A 176 -2.15 10.75 -7.91
CA ASN A 176 -2.43 10.89 -9.33
C ASN A 176 -3.21 12.17 -9.67
N THR A 177 -3.47 13.06 -8.71
CA THR A 177 -4.06 14.37 -9.01
C THR A 177 -3.02 15.29 -9.64
N GLU A 178 -3.39 15.98 -10.72
CA GLU A 178 -2.51 16.92 -11.44
C GLU A 178 -2.57 18.35 -10.88
N THR A 179 -3.41 18.59 -9.87
CA THR A 179 -3.77 19.94 -9.41
C THR A 179 -2.83 20.51 -8.35
N ALA A 180 -1.97 19.70 -7.73
CA ALA A 180 -1.04 20.17 -6.70
C ALA A 180 0.27 19.35 -6.68
N PRO A 181 1.39 19.95 -6.23
CA PRO A 181 2.63 19.22 -6.00
C PRO A 181 2.41 18.02 -5.08
N SER A 182 2.76 16.83 -5.56
CA SER A 182 2.55 15.57 -4.82
C SER A 182 3.74 15.13 -3.97
N VAL A 183 4.91 15.72 -4.21
CA VAL A 183 6.17 15.35 -3.52
C VAL A 183 6.08 15.56 -2.01
N SER A 184 5.47 16.66 -1.56
CA SER A 184 5.24 16.95 -0.14
C SER A 184 4.28 15.98 0.55
N MET A 185 3.50 15.22 -0.22
CA MET A 185 2.56 14.23 0.32
C MET A 185 3.18 12.84 0.48
N ILE A 186 4.36 12.59 -0.09
CA ILE A 186 4.97 11.25 -0.13
C ILE A 186 5.19 10.69 1.28
N LEU A 187 5.84 11.44 2.17
CA LEU A 187 6.14 10.97 3.53
C LEU A 187 4.90 10.88 4.43
N PRO A 188 4.01 11.89 4.48
CA PRO A 188 2.76 11.77 5.24
C PRO A 188 1.93 10.55 4.82
N LEU A 189 1.75 10.33 3.52
CA LEU A 189 0.94 9.22 3.01
C LEU A 189 1.63 7.86 3.20
N LYS A 190 2.97 7.79 3.06
CA LYS A 190 3.75 6.59 3.40
C LYS A 190 3.53 6.21 4.86
N THR A 191 3.67 7.16 5.79
CA THR A 191 3.48 6.92 7.22
C THR A 191 2.05 6.49 7.53
N MET A 192 1.06 7.15 6.94
CA MET A 192 -0.36 6.78 7.09
C MET A 192 -0.62 5.34 6.64
N ILE A 193 -0.09 4.93 5.48
CA ILE A 193 -0.22 3.54 5.01
C ILE A 193 0.46 2.59 6.00
N LEU A 194 1.70 2.86 6.40
CA LEU A 194 2.44 1.99 7.33
C LEU A 194 1.69 1.79 8.65
N LYS A 195 1.07 2.86 9.17
CA LYS A 195 0.22 2.80 10.37
C LYS A 195 -1.04 1.96 10.12
N SER A 196 -1.71 2.13 8.98
CA SER A 196 -2.89 1.30 8.64
C SER A 196 -2.56 -0.19 8.43
N MET A 197 -1.29 -0.51 8.17
CA MET A 197 -0.79 -1.89 8.02
C MET A 197 -0.20 -2.45 9.33
N GLU A 198 -0.44 -1.81 10.48
CA GLU A 198 -0.18 -2.41 11.79
C GLU A 198 -1.05 -3.64 12.01
N GLN A 199 -0.43 -4.70 12.56
CA GLN A 199 -1.13 -5.94 12.87
C GLN A 199 -2.00 -5.70 14.10
N ASN A 200 -3.22 -6.21 14.04
CA ASN A 200 -4.16 -6.27 15.15
C ASN A 200 -4.40 -7.73 15.54
N ASP A 201 -4.72 -7.99 16.80
CA ASP A 201 -5.04 -9.33 17.31
C ASP A 201 -6.27 -9.92 16.62
N GLU A 202 -7.21 -9.06 16.20
CA GLU A 202 -8.41 -9.43 15.44
C GLU A 202 -8.14 -9.76 13.96
N ASP A 203 -6.94 -9.53 13.45
CA ASP A 203 -6.62 -9.79 12.05
C ASP A 203 -6.63 -11.31 11.78
N THR A 204 -7.32 -11.72 10.72
CA THR A 204 -7.20 -13.10 10.23
C THR A 204 -5.77 -13.39 9.75
N PRO A 205 -5.32 -14.66 9.73
CA PRO A 205 -3.97 -15.00 9.25
C PRO A 205 -3.66 -14.42 7.86
N THR A 206 -4.62 -14.52 6.93
CA THR A 206 -4.55 -13.93 5.59
C THR A 206 -4.35 -12.41 5.65
N VAL A 207 -5.09 -11.70 6.51
CA VAL A 207 -4.94 -10.24 6.69
C VAL A 207 -3.55 -9.90 7.24
N ARG A 208 -3.07 -10.61 8.26
CA ARG A 208 -1.75 -10.37 8.87
C ARG A 208 -0.63 -10.53 7.85
N GLU A 209 -0.68 -11.56 7.03
CA GLU A 209 0.33 -11.81 5.99
C GLU A 209 0.30 -10.74 4.90
N VAL A 210 -0.89 -10.36 4.42
CA VAL A 210 -1.02 -9.30 3.40
C VAL A 210 -0.53 -7.96 3.95
N LYS A 211 -0.95 -7.56 5.16
CA LYS A 211 -0.45 -6.36 5.84
C LYS A 211 1.07 -6.39 6.01
N HIS A 212 1.62 -7.51 6.47
CA HIS A 212 3.06 -7.69 6.65
C HIS A 212 3.81 -7.50 5.34
N ALA A 213 3.38 -8.15 4.27
CA ALA A 213 4.04 -8.06 2.96
C ALA A 213 3.97 -6.64 2.36
N ILE A 214 2.83 -5.95 2.50
CA ILE A 214 2.69 -4.54 2.08
C ILE A 214 3.66 -3.66 2.88
N ARG A 215 3.68 -3.83 4.21
CA ARG A 215 4.52 -3.05 5.12
C ARG A 215 6.00 -3.24 4.84
N GLU A 216 6.46 -4.49 4.75
CA GLU A 216 7.86 -4.83 4.50
C GLU A 216 8.35 -4.21 3.18
N ASN A 217 7.51 -4.23 2.14
CA ASN A 217 7.84 -3.65 0.86
C ASN A 217 7.90 -2.11 0.93
N LEU A 218 6.90 -1.48 1.54
CA LEU A 218 6.80 -0.02 1.61
C LEU A 218 7.86 0.60 2.54
N GLN A 219 8.25 -0.09 3.62
CA GLN A 219 9.29 0.37 4.55
C GLN A 219 10.62 0.62 3.84
N LYS A 220 10.99 -0.26 2.91
CA LYS A 220 12.24 -0.19 2.13
C LYS A 220 12.25 0.96 1.11
N ARG A 221 11.10 1.57 0.82
CA ARG A 221 11.00 2.68 -0.16
C ARG A 221 11.42 3.99 0.49
N TYR A 222 12.18 4.82 -0.23
CA TYR A 222 12.68 6.10 0.28
C TYR A 222 13.52 5.93 1.56
N SER A 223 14.39 4.92 1.61
CA SER A 223 15.28 4.67 2.75
C SER A 223 16.60 5.43 2.66
N ASP A 224 16.96 5.96 1.48
CA ASP A 224 18.15 6.78 1.28
C ASP A 224 18.06 8.06 2.12
N ALA A 225 19.14 8.36 2.86
CA ALA A 225 19.16 9.45 3.84
C ALA A 225 19.04 10.83 3.16
N GLY A 226 19.72 11.04 2.03
CA GLY A 226 19.65 12.29 1.28
C GLY A 226 18.26 12.53 0.68
N LEU A 227 17.67 11.48 0.10
CA LEU A 227 16.30 11.54 -0.41
C LEU A 227 15.27 11.78 0.71
N GLN A 228 15.45 11.15 1.87
CA GLN A 228 14.58 11.42 3.02
C GLN A 228 14.67 12.88 3.45
N ASP A 229 15.87 13.43 3.61
CA ASP A 229 16.07 14.84 3.97
C ASP A 229 15.38 15.79 2.98
N PHE A 230 15.54 15.54 1.68
CA PHE A 230 14.84 16.29 0.64
C PHE A 230 13.31 16.22 0.78
N LEU A 231 12.75 15.01 0.95
CA LEU A 231 11.31 14.81 1.09
C LEU A 231 10.76 15.44 2.38
N HIS A 232 11.52 15.42 3.47
CA HIS A 232 11.18 16.10 4.72
C HIS A 232 11.08 17.61 4.52
N LYS A 233 12.05 18.21 3.82
CA LYS A 233 12.04 19.64 3.46
C LYS A 233 10.82 19.98 2.60
N CYS A 234 10.54 19.18 1.55
CA CYS A 234 9.34 19.36 0.73
C CYS A 234 8.05 19.28 1.54
N THR A 235 7.98 18.36 2.51
CA THR A 235 6.80 18.19 3.37
C THR A 235 6.64 19.37 4.32
N ALA A 236 7.73 19.89 4.89
CA ALA A 236 7.72 21.02 5.81
C ALA A 236 7.32 22.34 5.15
N LEU A 237 7.71 22.53 3.87
CA LEU A 237 7.32 23.68 3.07
C LEU A 237 5.83 23.67 2.67
N ASP A 238 5.14 22.54 2.82
CA ASP A 238 3.72 22.43 2.50
C ASP A 238 2.85 22.89 3.70
N PRO A 239 2.04 23.96 3.54
CA PRO A 239 1.22 24.48 4.63
C PRO A 239 0.26 23.46 5.23
N ARG A 240 -0.13 22.42 4.48
CA ARG A 240 -1.05 21.36 4.93
C ARG A 240 -0.42 20.45 5.98
N PHE A 241 0.90 20.37 6.05
CA PHE A 241 1.63 19.44 6.92
C PHE A 241 2.50 20.12 7.97
N LYS A 242 2.29 21.41 8.26
CA LYS A 242 3.11 22.21 9.21
C LYS A 242 3.39 21.55 10.56
N THR A 243 2.47 20.73 11.06
CA THR A 243 2.63 20.07 12.37
C THR A 243 3.56 18.86 12.32
N LEU A 244 3.90 18.36 11.12
CA LEU A 244 4.78 17.21 10.84
C LEU A 244 4.74 16.12 11.94
N PRO A 245 3.56 15.59 12.29
CA PRO A 245 3.40 14.72 13.48
C PRO A 245 4.07 13.36 13.31
N HIS A 246 4.54 13.04 12.10
CA HIS A 246 5.22 11.79 11.77
C HIS A 246 6.74 11.88 11.94
N LEU A 247 7.28 13.04 12.30
CA LEU A 247 8.72 13.26 12.43
C LEU A 247 9.15 13.28 13.89
N ASP A 248 10.35 12.77 14.16
CA ASP A 248 10.98 12.90 15.46
C ASP A 248 11.51 14.34 15.68
N ARG A 249 11.78 14.67 16.95
CA ARG A 249 12.24 16.01 17.33
C ARG A 249 13.56 16.39 16.66
N ALA A 250 14.45 15.42 16.42
CA ALA A 250 15.73 15.66 15.77
C ALA A 250 15.56 16.08 14.31
N CYS A 251 14.64 15.44 13.58
CA CYS A 251 14.32 15.79 12.21
C CYS A 251 13.65 17.16 12.12
N HIS A 252 12.72 17.47 13.03
CA HIS A 252 12.14 18.82 13.16
C HIS A 252 13.19 19.92 13.30
N LEU A 253 14.18 19.72 14.19
CA LEU A 253 15.23 20.71 14.42
C LEU A 253 16.10 20.91 13.18
N ARG A 254 16.55 19.83 12.54
CA ARG A 254 17.34 19.91 11.30
C ARG A 254 16.61 20.65 10.19
N ILE A 255 15.34 20.35 9.97
CA ILE A 255 14.55 21.02 8.92
C ILE A 255 14.40 22.51 9.23
N ASN A 256 14.17 22.87 10.49
CA ASN A 256 14.08 24.28 10.89
C ASN A 256 15.42 25.01 10.74
N GLU A 257 16.53 24.37 11.12
CA GLU A 257 17.89 24.91 10.91
C GLU A 257 18.23 25.09 9.43
N ASP A 258 17.80 24.17 8.57
CA ASP A 258 18.14 24.23 7.14
C ASP A 258 17.23 25.17 6.34
N LEU A 259 15.95 25.28 6.71
CA LEU A 259 14.96 26.06 5.93
C LEU A 259 14.56 27.38 6.57
N ILE A 260 14.37 27.40 7.90
CA ILE A 260 13.80 28.56 8.59
C ILE A 260 14.91 29.52 9.02
N VAL A 261 16.00 29.02 9.59
CA VAL A 261 17.07 29.87 10.12
C VAL A 261 17.73 30.73 9.03
N PRO A 262 18.14 30.20 7.86
CA PRO A 262 18.74 31.02 6.80
C PRO A 262 17.77 32.05 6.22
N GLU A 263 16.50 31.67 6.02
CA GLU A 263 15.47 32.56 5.48
C GLU A 263 15.08 33.67 6.46
N VAL A 264 14.99 33.35 7.76
CA VAL A 264 14.73 34.33 8.82
C VAL A 264 15.92 35.27 8.97
N LEU A 265 17.15 34.76 8.93
CA LEU A 265 18.37 35.58 8.99
C LEU A 265 18.46 36.51 7.78
N SER A 266 18.24 36.03 6.55
CA SER A 266 18.30 36.88 5.35
C SER A 266 17.23 37.99 5.37
N ARG A 267 16.02 37.66 5.84
CA ARG A 267 14.94 38.65 5.99
C ARG A 267 15.21 39.61 7.13
N ALA A 268 15.77 39.17 8.25
CA ALA A 268 16.18 40.03 9.35
C ALA A 268 17.29 40.99 8.93
N GLU A 269 18.30 40.52 8.19
CA GLU A 269 19.34 41.35 7.59
C GLU A 269 18.74 42.38 6.63
N THR A 270 17.80 41.99 5.78
CA THR A 270 17.08 42.90 4.87
C THR A 270 16.29 43.96 5.64
N VAL A 271 15.60 43.58 6.72
CA VAL A 271 14.86 44.52 7.58
C VAL A 271 15.82 45.48 8.29
N CYS A 272 16.93 44.98 8.82
CA CYS A 272 17.97 45.79 9.46
C CYS A 272 18.60 46.78 8.47
N ILE A 273 18.93 46.34 7.25
CA ILE A 273 19.44 47.21 6.17
C ILE A 273 18.40 48.28 5.82
N ASN A 274 17.13 47.91 5.65
CA ASN A 274 16.06 48.86 5.36
C ASN A 274 15.86 49.87 6.51
N LEU A 275 15.96 49.44 7.77
CA LEU A 275 15.89 50.34 8.92
C LEU A 275 17.07 51.31 8.94
N ILE A 276 18.29 50.84 8.64
CA ILE A 276 19.50 51.67 8.58
C ILE A 276 19.39 52.69 7.44
N LEU A 277 18.88 52.29 6.27
CA LEU A 277 18.62 53.19 5.14
C LEU A 277 17.52 54.21 5.47
N TRP A 278 16.51 53.84 6.26
CA TRP A 278 15.44 54.74 6.69
C TRP A 278 15.88 55.73 7.77
N VAL A 279 16.82 55.34 8.65
CA VAL A 279 17.36 56.18 9.74
C VAL A 279 18.51 57.09 9.27
N ARG A 280 19.12 56.85 8.10
CA ARG A 280 20.10 57.79 7.52
C ARG A 280 19.39 59.10 7.12
N PRO A 281 19.69 60.25 7.75
CA PRO A 281 19.08 61.51 7.36
C PRO A 281 19.56 61.91 5.97
N GLN A 282 18.64 62.36 5.11
CA GLN A 282 18.98 63.15 3.92
C GLN A 282 19.73 64.42 4.36
N ARG A 283 21.08 64.37 4.37
CA ARG A 283 21.92 65.57 4.43
C ARG A 283 22.90 65.55 3.28
N LEU A 284 22.44 66.13 2.17
CA LEU A 284 23.03 67.32 1.52
C LEU A 284 22.44 67.41 0.11
N GLN A 285 21.38 68.21 -0.03
CA GLN A 285 21.15 68.91 -1.27
C GLN A 285 22.15 70.08 -1.31
N ALA A 286 23.10 70.00 -2.24
CA ALA A 286 23.69 71.17 -2.87
C ALA A 286 23.93 70.80 -4.34
N SER A 287 23.33 71.57 -5.24
CA SER A 287 23.56 71.57 -6.69
C SER A 287 24.03 72.99 -7.07
N PRO A 288 24.51 73.26 -8.30
CA PRO A 288 24.88 72.35 -9.40
C PRO A 288 26.22 72.72 -10.10
N ALA A 289 26.82 71.80 -10.86
CA ALA A 289 27.59 72.14 -12.07
C ALA A 289 27.77 70.93 -13.00
N THR A 290 27.20 71.10 -14.19
CA THR A 290 27.49 70.52 -15.53
C THR A 290 28.77 69.67 -15.69
N THR A 291 28.65 68.49 -16.32
CA THR A 291 29.14 68.21 -17.69
C THR A 291 28.84 66.75 -18.10
N SER A 292 28.49 66.59 -19.36
CA SER A 292 28.09 65.39 -20.09
C SER A 292 29.09 64.23 -20.08
N GLN A 293 28.62 62.98 -20.11
CA GLN A 293 28.62 62.16 -21.33
C GLN A 293 28.02 60.77 -21.06
N ALA A 294 27.32 60.27 -22.07
CA ALA A 294 26.65 58.99 -22.13
C ALA A 294 27.63 57.85 -22.44
N THR A 295 27.42 56.70 -21.80
CA THR A 295 27.80 55.40 -22.39
C THR A 295 26.92 54.27 -21.87
N SER A 296 26.15 53.72 -22.80
CA SER A 296 25.39 52.47 -22.76
C SER A 296 26.29 51.23 -22.65
N LEU A 297 25.80 50.11 -22.06
CA LEU A 297 25.87 48.70 -22.55
C LEU A 297 25.46 47.68 -21.46
N PRO A 298 25.12 46.39 -21.78
CA PRO A 298 23.73 45.94 -21.80
C PRO A 298 23.40 44.78 -20.84
N ALA A 299 22.11 44.45 -20.79
CA ALA A 299 21.54 43.26 -20.18
C ALA A 299 22.05 41.97 -20.86
N THR A 300 22.51 41.01 -20.07
CA THR A 300 22.70 39.61 -20.49
C THR A 300 21.53 38.77 -19.98
N ALA A 301 20.78 38.24 -20.96
CA ALA A 301 19.78 37.21 -20.77
C ALA A 301 20.45 35.89 -20.37
N GLU A 302 19.99 35.27 -19.29
CA GLU A 302 20.36 33.91 -18.93
C GLU A 302 19.24 32.96 -19.36
N SER A 303 19.61 32.05 -20.25
CA SER A 303 18.78 31.03 -20.89
C SER A 303 18.24 30.01 -19.89
N ALA A 304 16.94 29.72 -19.95
CA ALA A 304 16.31 28.62 -19.24
C ALA A 304 16.89 27.26 -19.68
N PRO A 305 17.17 26.31 -18.75
CA PRO A 305 17.55 24.95 -19.11
C PRO A 305 16.32 24.16 -19.61
N PRO A 306 16.54 23.16 -20.50
CA PRO A 306 15.45 22.46 -21.20
C PRO A 306 14.65 21.54 -20.27
N PRO A 307 13.39 21.21 -20.64
CA PRO A 307 12.50 20.44 -19.81
C PRO A 307 13.01 19.02 -19.60
N PHE A 308 13.08 18.68 -18.33
CA PHE A 308 13.51 17.40 -17.82
C PHE A 308 12.42 16.33 -18.13
N GLN A 309 12.72 15.38 -19.02
CA GLN A 309 11.89 14.19 -19.25
C GLN A 309 12.23 13.07 -18.23
N ARG A 310 11.33 12.73 -17.30
CA ARG A 310 11.23 11.42 -16.61
C ARG A 310 9.77 10.96 -16.76
N GLY A 311 9.44 9.83 -17.37
CA GLY A 311 10.04 8.51 -17.13
C GLY A 311 9.37 7.90 -15.90
N GLN A 312 8.19 7.29 -16.09
CA GLN A 312 7.29 6.78 -15.04
C GLN A 312 7.84 5.55 -14.29
N PRO A 313 8.06 5.59 -12.96
CA PRO A 313 8.42 4.40 -12.17
C PRO A 313 7.21 3.68 -11.54
N TRP A 314 6.02 4.30 -11.52
CA TRP A 314 4.88 3.85 -10.68
C TRP A 314 4.05 2.72 -11.29
N LYS A 315 4.20 2.42 -12.58
CA LYS A 315 3.34 1.47 -13.30
C LYS A 315 3.60 0.00 -12.94
N ASN A 316 4.74 -0.34 -12.36
CA ASN A 316 5.17 -1.74 -12.20
C ASN A 316 5.12 -2.29 -10.78
N PHE A 317 4.72 -1.50 -9.78
CA PHE A 317 4.97 -1.87 -8.37
C PHE A 317 4.11 -3.04 -7.85
N LEU A 318 2.80 -3.08 -8.14
CA LEU A 318 1.96 -4.24 -7.82
C LEU A 318 1.77 -5.21 -8.98
N ALA A 319 2.04 -4.79 -10.23
CA ALA A 319 2.26 -5.77 -11.31
C ALA A 319 3.43 -6.69 -10.94
N HIS A 320 4.45 -6.20 -10.22
CA HIS A 320 5.54 -7.01 -9.68
C HIS A 320 5.14 -7.77 -8.40
N PHE A 321 4.26 -7.26 -7.53
CA PHE A 321 3.74 -8.02 -6.39
C PHE A 321 2.83 -9.19 -6.84
N LEU A 322 2.07 -9.01 -7.92
CA LEU A 322 1.27 -10.06 -8.56
C LEU A 322 2.07 -10.90 -9.58
N ASN A 323 3.13 -10.38 -10.21
CA ASN A 323 4.04 -11.14 -11.11
C ASN A 323 5.22 -11.81 -10.40
N LEU A 324 5.57 -11.45 -9.16
CA LEU A 324 6.51 -12.22 -8.34
C LEU A 324 5.99 -13.66 -8.15
N ALA A 325 4.68 -13.85 -8.25
CA ALA A 325 4.04 -15.16 -8.28
C ALA A 325 4.00 -15.85 -9.66
N LYS A 326 4.64 -15.28 -10.69
CA LYS A 326 4.98 -15.97 -11.94
C LYS A 326 6.45 -16.37 -12.04
N VAL A 327 7.32 -15.92 -11.13
CA VAL A 327 8.77 -16.22 -11.19
C VAL A 327 9.15 -17.51 -10.43
N THR A 328 8.25 -18.10 -9.65
CA THR A 328 8.49 -19.40 -8.98
C THR A 328 7.95 -20.62 -9.73
N SER A 329 7.77 -20.54 -11.06
CA SER A 329 7.60 -21.74 -11.91
C SER A 329 8.92 -22.24 -12.52
N LEU A 330 10.06 -21.74 -12.05
CA LEU A 330 11.40 -22.24 -12.33
C LEU A 330 12.21 -22.16 -11.04
N ILE A 331 11.99 -23.14 -10.15
CA ILE A 331 12.95 -23.85 -9.29
C ILE A 331 12.18 -24.98 -8.60
#